data_AF-A0A820YNI9-F1
#
_entry.id   AF-A0A820YNI9-F1
#
_cell.length_a   1.000
_cell.length_b   1.000
_cell.length_c   1.000
_cell.angle_alpha   90.00
_cell.angle_beta   90.00
_cell.angle_gamma   90.00
#
_symmetry.space_group_name_H-M   'P 1'
#
loop_
_entity.id
_entity.type
_entity.pdbx_description
1 polymer ?
#
loop_
_entity_poly.entity_id
_entity_poly.type
_entity_poly.pdbx_seq_one_letter_code
_entity_poly.pdbx_strand_id
1 'polypeptide(L)'
;ADGNYEVTLMTKATVYYDGRVIWEPPAIYKSSCTINVEFIPFDIQHCQMTFGSWTYSGEQVDLVHINQTDGFIPVYGNNSKKTHIVQT
;
A
#
# COMPACT_ATOMS: atom_id res chain seq x y z
N ALA A 1 -11.66 -4.31 14.11
CA ALA A 1 -11.15 -4.68 12.78
C ALA A 1 -12.25 -5.43 12.04
N ASP A 2 -13.14 -4.71 11.37
CA ASP A 2 -14.22 -5.33 10.60
C ASP A 2 -13.68 -5.70 9.22
N GLY A 3 -13.11 -6.91 9.16
CA GLY A 3 -12.44 -7.50 8.01
C GLY A 3 -13.37 -7.89 6.87
N ASN A 4 -14.18 -6.95 6.37
CA ASN A 4 -14.79 -7.07 5.05
C ASN A 4 -14.02 -6.15 4.08
N TYR A 5 -12.92 -6.66 3.53
CA TYR A 5 -12.29 -6.06 2.37
C TYR A 5 -13.06 -6.54 1.14
N GLU A 6 -13.96 -5.70 0.65
CA GLU A 6 -14.75 -6.01 -0.54
C GLU A 6 -13.86 -5.85 -1.79
N VAL A 7 -13.04 -6.86 -2.10
CA VAL A 7 -12.64 -7.11 -3.49
C VAL A 7 -13.81 -7.83 -4.17
N THR A 8 -15.00 -7.21 -4.14
CA THR A 8 -16.21 -7.80 -4.74
C THR A 8 -16.29 -7.55 -6.24
N LEU A 9 -15.36 -6.77 -6.81
CA LEU A 9 -15.27 -6.50 -8.24
C LEU A 9 -14.01 -7.14 -8.83
N MET A 10 -14.20 -8.27 -9.50
CA MET A 10 -13.19 -8.85 -10.39
C MET A 10 -12.88 -7.84 -11.51
N THR A 11 -11.69 -7.26 -11.47
CA THR A 11 -11.25 -6.27 -12.48
C THR A 11 -10.38 -6.95 -13.53
N LYS A 12 -10.69 -6.70 -14.81
CA LYS A 12 -9.90 -7.21 -15.94
C LYS A 12 -8.52 -6.53 -15.98
N ALA A 13 -7.50 -7.29 -16.33
CA ALA A 13 -6.17 -6.74 -16.64
C ALA A 13 -6.05 -6.43 -18.14
N THR A 14 -5.29 -5.39 -18.47
CA THR A 14 -4.93 -5.06 -19.86
C THR A 14 -3.59 -5.70 -20.19
N VAL A 15 -3.54 -6.47 -21.27
CA VAL A 15 -2.33 -7.18 -21.72
C VAL A 15 -1.86 -6.56 -23.03
N TYR A 16 -0.57 -6.21 -23.09
CA TYR A 16 0.08 -5.65 -24.26
C TYR A 16 0.85 -6.73 -25.03
N TYR A 17 1.12 -6.46 -26.31
CA TYR A 17 1.78 -7.42 -27.21
C TYR A 17 3.22 -7.77 -26.80
N ASP A 18 3.87 -6.92 -25.99
CA ASP A 18 5.23 -7.09 -25.48
C ASP A 18 5.29 -7.80 -24.13
N GLY A 19 4.15 -8.33 -23.65
CA GLY A 19 4.06 -9.04 -22.38
C GLY A 19 3.85 -8.16 -21.17
N ARG A 20 3.75 -6.83 -21.32
CA ARG A 20 3.36 -5.96 -20.20
C ARG A 20 1.90 -6.19 -19.83
N VAL A 21 1.64 -6.22 -18.52
CA VAL A 21 0.30 -6.37 -17.95
C VAL A 21 0.03 -5.20 -17.01
N ILE A 22 -1.07 -4.48 -17.22
CA ILE A 22 -1.54 -3.41 -16.33
C ILE A 22 -2.82 -3.89 -15.65
N TRP A 23 -2.83 -3.83 -14.31
CA TRP A 23 -3.97 -4.23 -13.50
C TRP A 23 -4.22 -3.19 -12.40
N GLU A 24 -5.33 -2.48 -12.51
CA GLU A 24 -5.69 -1.34 -11.66
C GLU A 24 -7.13 -1.50 -11.13
N PRO A 25 -7.36 -2.42 -10.17
CA PRO A 25 -8.68 -2.59 -9.56
C PRO A 25 -9.08 -1.35 -8.73
N PRO A 26 -10.34 -0.89 -8.79
CA PRO A 26 -10.82 0.10 -7.85
C PRO A 26 -10.83 -0.52 -6.45
N ALA A 27 -10.24 0.17 -5.48
CA ALA A 27 -10.12 -0.35 -4.11
C ALA A 27 -10.36 0.73 -3.06
N ILE A 28 -11.13 0.38 -2.04
CA ILE A 28 -11.27 1.16 -0.81
C ILE A 28 -10.50 0.43 0.28
N TYR A 29 -9.37 0.99 0.69
CA TYR A 29 -8.55 0.40 1.74
C TYR A 29 -8.91 0.96 3.11
N LYS A 30 -9.19 0.08 4.07
CA LYS A 30 -9.40 0.44 5.47
C LYS A 30 -8.22 -0.06 6.30
N SER A 31 -7.43 0.86 6.84
CA SER A 31 -6.32 0.54 7.75
C SER A 31 -6.74 0.63 9.22
N SER A 32 -6.11 -0.18 10.06
CA SER A 32 -6.17 -0.01 11.52
C SER A 32 -4.91 0.73 11.98
N CYS A 33 -5.05 1.85 12.67
CA CYS A 33 -3.95 2.60 13.29
C CYS A 33 -4.27 2.98 14.73
N THR A 34 -3.24 3.14 15.56
CA THR A 34 -3.36 3.65 16.92
C THR A 34 -3.54 5.16 16.87
N ILE A 35 -4.46 5.69 17.68
CA ILE A 35 -4.74 7.13 17.78
C ILE A 35 -4.18 7.70 19.08
N ASN A 36 -3.64 8.92 19.04
CA ASN A 36 -3.28 9.68 20.24
C ASN A 36 -4.33 10.77 20.51
N VAL A 37 -5.03 10.69 21.64
CA VAL A 37 -6.13 11.60 22.02
C VAL A 37 -5.72 12.71 22.99
N GLU A 38 -4.42 12.94 23.17
CA GLU A 38 -3.87 13.90 24.14
C GLU A 38 -4.24 15.37 23.85
N PHE A 39 -4.39 15.74 22.57
CA PHE A 39 -4.57 17.14 22.15
C PHE A 39 -5.85 17.41 21.35
N ILE A 40 -6.91 16.62 21.58
CA ILE A 40 -8.22 16.88 20.95
C ILE A 40 -8.64 18.36 21.18
N PRO A 41 -9.11 19.11 20.16
CA PRO A 41 -9.44 18.69 18.78
C PRO A 41 -8.32 18.92 17.73
N PHE A 42 -7.11 19.28 18.16
CA PHE A 42 -5.98 19.65 17.29
C PHE A 42 -4.88 18.57 17.26
N ASP A 43 -5.24 17.33 17.54
CA ASP A 43 -4.36 16.18 17.52
C ASP A 43 -3.93 15.81 16.10
N ILE A 44 -2.70 15.33 15.96
CA ILE A 44 -2.13 14.85 14.69
C ILE A 44 -2.10 13.33 14.71
N GLN A 45 -2.67 12.71 13.68
CA GLN A 45 -2.68 11.26 13.55
C GLN A 45 -1.74 10.77 12.46
N HIS A 46 -0.88 9.82 12.82
CA HIS A 46 0.05 9.16 11.91
C HIS A 46 -0.42 7.73 11.63
N CYS A 47 -1.18 7.56 10.55
CA CYS A 47 -1.64 6.24 10.12
C CYS A 47 -0.78 5.74 8.96
N GLN A 48 -0.17 4.57 9.14
CA GLN A 48 0.66 3.91 8.13
C GLN A 48 -0.10 2.78 7.47
N MET A 49 0.04 2.68 6.15
CA MET A 49 -0.41 1.53 5.38
C MET A 49 0.79 0.74 4.86
N THR A 50 0.72 -0.57 4.99
CA THR A 50 1.71 -1.52 4.46
C THR A 50 1.09 -2.33 3.34
N PHE A 51 1.78 -2.40 2.21
CA PHE A 51 1.39 -3.19 1.06
C PHE A 51 2.46 -4.26 0.83
N GLY A 52 2.04 -5.47 0.47
CA GLY A 52 2.94 -6.58 0.25
C GLY A 52 2.24 -7.73 -0.46
N SER A 53 3.04 -8.63 -1.02
CA SER A 53 2.53 -9.88 -1.54
C SER A 53 2.15 -10.79 -0.38
N TRP A 54 0.97 -11.41 -0.47
CA TRP A 54 0.56 -12.41 0.51
C TRP A 54 1.24 -13.76 0.27
N THR A 55 1.48 -14.11 -1.00
CA THR A 55 1.89 -15.46 -1.41
C THR A 55 3.35 -15.57 -1.83
N TYR A 56 3.97 -14.47 -2.26
CA TYR A 56 5.32 -14.47 -2.82
C TYR A 56 6.30 -13.74 -1.90
N SER A 57 7.52 -14.28 -1.80
CA SER A 57 8.62 -13.61 -1.12
C SER A 57 9.29 -12.56 -2.02
N GLY A 58 10.15 -11.72 -1.44
CA GLY A 58 10.91 -10.71 -2.19
C GLY A 58 11.94 -11.27 -3.18
N GLU A 59 12.28 -12.55 -3.08
CA GLU A 59 13.14 -13.23 -4.07
C GLU A 59 12.36 -13.65 -5.32
N GLN A 60 11.03 -13.74 -5.21
CA GLN A 60 10.14 -14.20 -6.28
C GLN A 60 9.44 -13.04 -6.98
N VAL A 61 9.05 -12.02 -6.21
CA VAL A 61 8.35 -10.84 -6.70
C VAL A 61 8.95 -9.60 -6.06
N ASP A 62 9.44 -8.69 -6.90
CA ASP A 62 9.87 -7.37 -6.46
C ASP A 62 8.72 -6.37 -6.60
N LEU A 63 8.45 -5.62 -5.52
CA LEU A 63 7.38 -4.62 -5.47
C LEU A 63 8.01 -3.23 -5.40
N VAL A 64 7.99 -2.54 -6.53
CA VAL A 64 8.59 -1.21 -6.67
C VAL A 64 7.50 -0.14 -6.72
N HIS A 65 7.69 0.95 -5.96
CA HIS A 65 6.79 2.08 -6.05
C HIS A 65 7.02 2.83 -7.37
N ILE A 66 5.94 3.21 -8.08
CA ILE A 66 6.02 3.83 -9.41
C ILE A 66 6.90 5.11 -9.44
N ASN A 67 7.00 5.83 -8.32
CA ASN A 67 7.84 7.03 -8.22
C ASN A 67 9.20 6.78 -7.54
N GLN A 68 9.54 5.52 -7.25
CA GLN A 68 10.86 5.16 -6.76
C GLN A 68 11.83 5.25 -7.94
N THR A 69 12.72 6.24 -7.93
CA THR A 69 13.83 6.31 -8.88
C THR A 69 14.71 5.09 -8.68
N ASP A 70 14.98 4.34 -9.76
CA ASP A 70 15.85 3.17 -9.81
C ASP A 70 17.23 3.50 -9.20
N GLY A 71 17.37 3.21 -7.92
CA GLY A 71 18.57 3.40 -7.13
C GLY A 71 18.60 2.28 -6.13
N PHE A 72 19.57 1.37 -6.31
CA PHE A 72 19.93 0.29 -5.39
C PHE A 72 19.58 0.62 -3.93
N ILE A 73 18.60 -0.07 -3.36
CA ILE A 73 18.44 -0.16 -1.90
C ILE A 73 18.95 -1.55 -1.51
N PRO A 74 20.00 -1.68 -0.67
CA PRO A 74 20.40 -2.98 -0.14
C PRO A 74 19.22 -3.56 0.66
N VAL A 75 19.00 -4.86 0.49
CA VAL A 75 17.95 -5.67 1.15
C VAL A 75 18.19 -5.69 2.67
N TYR A 76 17.97 -4.57 3.35
CA TYR A 76 17.80 -4.43 4.79
C TYR A 76 17.37 -2.99 5.13
N GLY A 77 16.08 -2.64 4.99
CA GLY A 77 15.61 -1.34 5.49
C GLY A 77 14.26 -0.83 4.95
N ASN A 78 13.19 -1.12 5.70
CA ASN A 78 11.89 -0.42 5.71
C ASN A 78 11.12 -0.26 4.37
N ASN A 79 10.38 -1.30 3.98
CA ASN A 79 9.23 -1.23 3.07
C ASN A 79 8.02 -0.52 3.70
N SER A 80 8.22 0.69 4.23
CA SER A 80 7.21 1.38 5.02
C SER A 80 7.36 2.88 4.86
N LYS A 81 7.05 3.41 3.68
CA LYS A 81 6.78 4.85 3.53
C LYS A 81 5.69 5.13 2.50
N LYS A 82 4.46 5.14 2.99
CA LYS A 82 3.43 6.11 2.59
C LYS A 82 2.58 6.47 3.82
N THR A 83 3.10 7.40 4.60
CA THR A 83 2.33 8.06 5.66
C THR A 83 1.49 9.16 4.99
N HIS A 84 0.17 9.00 5.01
CA HIS A 84 -0.74 10.10 4.73
C HIS A 84 -1.10 10.73 6.08
N ILE A 85 -0.71 11.99 6.26
CA ILE A 85 -1.17 12.80 7.40
C ILE A 85 -2.61 13.20 7.07
N VAL A 86 -3.57 12.67 7.81
CA VAL A 86 -4.93 13.22 7.85
C VAL A 86 -4.94 14.27 8.96
N GLN A 87 -4.97 15.53 8.55
CA GLN A 87 -5.25 16.65 9.45
C GLN A 87 -6.78 16.81 9.50
N THR A 88 -7.34 16.86 10.71
CA THR A 88 -8.76 17.20 10.93
C THR A 88 -9.07 18.64 10.51
#